data_AF-A0A1Q7U5N6-F1
#
_entry.id   AF-A0A1Q7U5N6-F1
#
_cell.length_a   1.000
_cell.length_b   1.000
_cell.length_c   1.000
_cell.angle_alpha   90.00
_cell.angle_beta   90.00
_cell.angle_gamma   90.00
#
_symmetry.space_group_name_H-M   'P 1'
#
loop_
_entity.id
_entity.type
_entity.pdbx_description
1 polymer ?
#
loop_
_entity_poly.entity_id
_entity_poly.type
_entity_poly.pdbx_seq_one_letter_code
_entity_poly.pdbx_strand_id
1 'polypeptide(L)'
;MWTPLLKGMDHPLQPNQVKVGLMDDPHINAANAGNGQFLVTTGLLEKANDDRLQAVLAHETAHEDLGHVAKAQALGTGLNIGMVILDQILPGSGALTPIAGQLILNKYSRNEEYAADKHGVELLRRIGKPKEQMIDALTWLTQVEGNSKGGFFATHPATGDRIEALRQMK
;
A
#
# COMPACT_ATOMS: atom_id res chain seq x y z
N MET A 1 12.50 3.26 8.54
CA MET A 1 11.22 3.95 8.26
C MET A 1 10.00 3.06 8.51
N TRP A 2 10.00 1.80 8.06
CA TRP A 2 8.83 0.90 8.15
C TRP A 2 8.72 0.11 9.47
N THR A 3 9.83 -0.31 10.07
CA THR A 3 9.84 -1.08 11.34
C THR A 3 8.99 -0.47 12.46
N PRO A 4 8.99 0.86 12.68
CA PRO A 4 8.09 1.46 13.67
C PRO A 4 6.60 1.25 13.36
N LEU A 5 6.18 1.29 12.09
CA LEU A 5 4.79 1.02 11.69
C LEU A 5 4.40 -0.43 11.99
N LEU A 6 5.27 -1.39 11.64
CA LEU A 6 5.01 -2.83 11.87
C LEU A 6 4.86 -3.16 13.36
N LYS A 7 5.65 -2.51 14.22
CA LYS A 7 5.53 -2.62 15.69
C LYS A 7 4.30 -1.91 16.23
N GLY A 8 3.81 -0.90 15.52
CA GLY A 8 2.65 -0.11 15.87
C GLY A 8 1.32 -0.76 15.50
N MET A 9 1.31 -1.88 14.78
CA MET A 9 0.09 -2.63 14.43
C MET A 9 -0.65 -3.15 15.67
N ASP A 10 -1.95 -3.35 15.55
CA ASP A 10 -2.77 -4.11 16.50
C ASP A 10 -2.36 -5.59 16.51
N HIS A 11 -1.96 -6.12 15.35
CA HIS A 11 -1.34 -7.44 15.18
C HIS A 11 0.09 -7.31 14.63
N PRO A 12 1.10 -7.06 15.49
CA PRO A 12 2.46 -6.77 15.05
C PRO A 12 3.11 -7.86 14.21
N LEU A 13 3.69 -7.44 13.09
CA LEU A 13 4.61 -8.25 12.30
C LEU A 13 6.05 -8.08 12.80
N GLN A 14 6.76 -9.19 12.96
CA GLN A 14 8.19 -9.16 13.25
C GLN A 14 8.96 -8.78 11.98
N PRO A 15 10.07 -8.03 12.08
CA PRO A 15 10.84 -7.60 10.90
C PRO A 15 11.29 -8.74 9.98
N ASN A 16 11.55 -9.93 10.53
CA ASN A 16 11.95 -11.11 9.76
C ASN A 16 10.80 -11.80 9.01
N GLN A 17 9.55 -11.40 9.27
CA GLN A 17 8.37 -11.86 8.54
C GLN A 17 8.09 -10.97 7.32
N VAL A 18 8.68 -9.77 7.27
CA VAL A 18 8.39 -8.80 6.21
C VAL A 18 9.28 -9.01 5.00
N LYS A 19 8.66 -9.06 3.83
CA LYS A 19 9.35 -9.12 2.53
C LYS A 19 8.77 -8.03 1.64
N VAL A 20 9.65 -7.34 0.91
CA VAL A 20 9.27 -6.28 0.00
C VAL A 20 9.76 -6.66 -1.39
N GLY A 21 8.84 -6.83 -2.32
CA GLY A 21 9.16 -6.95 -3.74
C GLY A 21 9.19 -5.56 -4.38
N LEU A 22 10.27 -5.23 -5.06
CA LEU A 22 10.34 -4.10 -5.98
C LEU A 22 9.83 -4.50 -7.37
N MET A 23 8.85 -3.76 -7.91
CA MET A 23 8.36 -3.91 -9.27
C MET A 23 8.90 -2.78 -10.13
N ASP A 24 9.51 -3.11 -11.27
CA ASP A 24 9.91 -2.12 -12.25
C ASP A 24 8.69 -1.60 -13.02
N ASP A 25 8.07 -0.55 -12.48
CA ASP A 25 6.90 0.12 -13.04
C ASP A 25 6.98 1.62 -12.71
N PRO A 26 6.99 2.51 -13.73
CA PRO A 26 7.07 3.95 -13.50
C PRO A 26 5.79 4.56 -12.91
N HIS A 27 4.68 3.82 -12.84
CA HIS A 27 3.48 4.27 -12.13
C HIS A 27 3.67 4.18 -10.61
N ILE A 28 3.02 5.07 -9.87
CA ILE A 28 3.09 5.07 -8.41
C ILE A 28 2.17 3.96 -7.91
N ASN A 29 2.71 2.96 -7.22
CA ASN A 29 1.88 1.96 -6.58
C ASN A 29 2.59 1.28 -5.40
N ALA A 30 1.79 0.78 -4.48
CA ALA A 30 2.19 -0.20 -3.47
C ALA A 30 1.01 -1.13 -3.22
N ALA A 31 1.28 -2.35 -2.77
CA ALA A 31 0.23 -3.28 -2.42
C ALA A 31 0.70 -4.24 -1.34
N ASN A 32 -0.25 -4.76 -0.57
CA ASN A 32 -0.03 -5.86 0.36
C ASN A 32 -0.53 -7.20 -0.22
N ALA A 33 0.34 -8.20 -0.24
CA ALA A 33 0.09 -9.58 -0.70
C ALA A 33 -0.20 -10.56 0.45
N GLY A 34 -0.17 -10.09 1.68
CA GLY A 34 -0.51 -10.79 2.91
C GLY A 34 0.68 -11.51 3.54
N ASN A 35 0.57 -11.78 4.84
CA ASN A 35 1.61 -12.38 5.66
C ASN A 35 2.92 -11.58 5.64
N GLY A 36 2.81 -10.24 5.71
CA GLY A 36 3.96 -9.33 5.70
C GLY A 36 4.67 -9.19 4.36
N GLN A 37 4.04 -9.62 3.27
CA GLN A 37 4.57 -9.46 1.92
C GLN A 37 3.99 -8.21 1.26
N PHE A 38 4.87 -7.31 0.82
CA PHE A 38 4.48 -6.06 0.19
C PHE A 38 5.13 -5.92 -1.17
N LEU A 39 4.45 -5.23 -2.08
CA LEU A 39 4.95 -4.82 -3.38
C LEU A 39 5.07 -3.31 -3.40
N VAL A 40 6.17 -2.79 -3.96
CA VAL A 40 6.39 -1.36 -4.17
C VAL A 40 6.91 -1.17 -5.59
N THR A 41 6.44 -0.14 -6.31
CA THR A 41 6.94 0.17 -7.64
C THR A 41 8.14 1.11 -7.62
N THR A 42 8.99 1.06 -8.65
CA THR A 42 10.06 2.05 -8.88
C THR A 42 9.49 3.46 -8.96
N GLY A 43 8.34 3.64 -9.61
CA GLY A 43 7.65 4.92 -9.70
C GLY A 43 7.26 5.53 -8.34
N LEU A 44 6.84 4.71 -7.35
CA LEU A 44 6.59 5.22 -6.00
C LEU A 44 7.90 5.68 -5.33
N LEU A 45 8.96 4.87 -5.41
CA LEU A 45 10.25 5.18 -4.78
C LEU A 45 10.94 6.42 -5.37
N GLU A 46 10.81 6.63 -6.68
CA GLU A 46 11.45 7.75 -7.37
C GLU A 46 10.71 9.07 -7.18
N LYS A 47 9.38 9.04 -6.98
CA LYS A 47 8.52 10.23 -6.98
C LYS A 47 8.06 10.65 -5.59
N ALA A 48 7.93 9.72 -4.65
CA ALA A 48 7.54 10.04 -3.28
C ALA A 48 8.74 10.58 -2.49
N ASN A 49 8.49 11.53 -1.60
CA ASN A 49 9.43 11.81 -0.52
C ASN A 49 9.22 10.78 0.62
N ASP A 50 10.12 10.78 1.59
CA ASP A 50 10.11 9.89 2.75
C ASP A 50 8.77 9.86 3.50
N ASP A 51 8.16 11.03 3.72
CA ASP A 51 6.91 11.14 4.46
C ASP A 51 5.72 10.56 3.68
N ARG A 52 5.67 10.77 2.36
CA ARG A 52 4.63 10.21 1.47
C ARG A 52 4.78 8.72 1.29
N LEU A 53 6.01 8.24 1.12
CA LEU A 53 6.31 6.81 1.09
C LEU A 53 5.85 6.17 2.41
N GLN A 54 6.21 6.76 3.56
CA GLN A 54 5.79 6.24 4.87
C GLN A 54 4.27 6.23 5.03
N ALA A 55 3.55 7.23 4.53
CA ALA A 55 2.09 7.27 4.57
C ALA A 55 1.45 6.18 3.70
N VAL A 56 1.94 5.99 2.46
CA VAL A 56 1.48 4.90 1.58
C VAL A 56 1.73 3.54 2.23
N LEU A 57 2.91 3.33 2.83
CA LEU A 57 3.20 2.09 3.54
C LEU A 57 2.36 1.90 4.80
N ALA A 58 2.00 2.98 5.50
CA ALA A 58 1.07 2.93 6.64
C ALA A 58 -0.33 2.51 6.19
N HIS A 59 -0.80 2.98 5.04
CA HIS A 59 -2.06 2.56 4.41
C HIS A 59 -2.05 1.06 4.05
N GLU A 60 -0.99 0.59 3.38
CA GLU A 60 -0.86 -0.84 3.04
C GLU A 60 -0.71 -1.74 4.27
N THR A 61 -0.05 -1.24 5.31
CA THR A 61 0.06 -1.95 6.60
C THR A 61 -1.31 -2.04 7.26
N ALA A 62 -2.12 -0.98 7.18
CA ALA A 62 -3.47 -0.95 7.74
C ALA A 62 -4.42 -1.94 7.06
N HIS A 63 -4.30 -2.15 5.74
CA HIS A 63 -5.08 -3.19 5.05
C HIS A 63 -4.80 -4.61 5.58
N GLU A 64 -3.56 -4.92 5.95
CA GLU A 64 -3.24 -6.21 6.55
C GLU A 64 -3.70 -6.30 8.00
N ASP A 65 -3.48 -5.26 8.80
CA ASP A 65 -3.87 -5.25 10.21
C ASP A 65 -5.40 -5.39 10.40
N LEU A 66 -6.17 -4.80 9.47
CA LEU A 66 -7.63 -4.90 9.43
C LEU A 66 -8.15 -6.19 8.75
N GLY A 67 -7.26 -7.05 8.23
CA GLY A 67 -7.63 -8.30 7.58
C GLY A 67 -8.25 -8.15 6.18
N HIS A 68 -8.18 -6.96 5.55
CA HIS A 68 -8.69 -6.73 4.20
C HIS A 68 -7.96 -7.61 3.18
N VAL A 69 -6.65 -7.79 3.35
CA VAL A 69 -5.82 -8.63 2.46
C VAL A 69 -6.23 -10.10 2.56
N ALA A 70 -6.45 -10.61 3.77
CA ALA A 70 -6.90 -11.99 3.99
C ALA A 70 -8.30 -12.23 3.38
N LYS A 71 -9.19 -11.23 3.47
CA LYS A 71 -10.49 -11.27 2.79
C LYS A 71 -10.34 -11.30 1.26
N ALA A 72 -9.49 -10.47 0.67
CA ALA A 72 -9.23 -10.47 -0.76
C ALA A 72 -8.68 -11.84 -1.24
N GLN A 73 -7.77 -12.44 -0.48
CA GLN A 73 -7.27 -13.79 -0.75
C GLN A 73 -8.38 -14.84 -0.71
N ALA A 74 -9.25 -14.81 0.30
CA ALA A 74 -10.38 -15.73 0.43
C ALA A 74 -11.39 -15.61 -0.74
N LEU A 75 -11.50 -14.42 -1.34
CA LEU A 75 -12.34 -14.15 -2.51
C LEU A 75 -11.63 -14.44 -3.85
N GLY A 76 -10.37 -14.87 -3.83
CA GLY A 76 -9.59 -15.17 -5.03
C GLY A 76 -9.05 -13.94 -5.78
N THR A 77 -9.12 -12.74 -5.18
CA THR A 77 -8.60 -11.49 -5.74
C THR A 77 -7.30 -11.02 -5.07
N GLY A 78 -6.76 -11.82 -4.14
CA GLY A 78 -5.51 -11.52 -3.46
C GLY A 78 -4.30 -11.52 -4.40
N LEU A 79 -3.33 -10.66 -4.09
CA LEU A 79 -2.10 -10.51 -4.84
C LEU A 79 -1.10 -11.63 -4.50
N ASN A 80 -0.39 -12.17 -5.50
CA ASN A 80 0.74 -13.08 -5.30
C ASN A 80 2.03 -12.50 -5.90
N ILE A 81 2.99 -12.20 -5.03
CA ILE A 81 4.27 -11.57 -5.40
C ILE A 81 5.47 -12.50 -5.35
N GLY A 82 5.26 -13.80 -5.14
CA GLY A 82 6.35 -14.77 -4.97
C GLY A 82 7.32 -14.78 -6.15
N MET A 83 6.81 -14.62 -7.37
CA MET A 83 7.63 -14.56 -8.58
C MET A 83 8.40 -13.23 -8.73
N VAL A 84 7.85 -12.10 -8.29
CA VAL A 84 8.58 -10.82 -8.28
C VAL A 84 9.73 -10.85 -7.28
N ILE A 85 9.50 -11.43 -6.10
CA ILE A 85 10.57 -11.63 -5.12
C ILE A 85 11.62 -12.60 -5.68
N LEU A 86 11.21 -13.67 -6.35
CA LEU A 86 12.13 -14.64 -6.95
C LEU A 86 13.02 -14.00 -8.02
N ASP A 87 12.45 -13.20 -8.92
CA ASP A 87 13.20 -12.56 -9.99
C ASP A 87 14.22 -11.51 -9.47
N GLN A 88 13.95 -10.90 -8.32
CA GLN A 88 14.92 -10.04 -7.63
C GLN A 88 16.12 -10.80 -7.05
N ILE A 89 15.91 -12.05 -6.63
CA ILE A 89 16.98 -12.90 -6.08
C ILE A 89 17.75 -13.58 -7.23
N LEU A 90 17.06 -13.94 -8.30
CA LEU A 90 17.59 -14.63 -9.47
C LEU A 90 17.19 -13.89 -10.76
N PRO A 91 17.88 -12.78 -11.10
CA PRO A 91 17.59 -12.01 -12.30
C PRO A 91 17.68 -12.89 -13.55
N GLY A 92 16.66 -12.84 -14.43
CA GLY A 92 16.63 -13.63 -15.66
C GLY A 92 16.11 -15.05 -15.49
N SER A 93 15.44 -15.33 -14.37
CA SER A 93 14.78 -16.62 -14.08
C SER A 93 13.71 -17.05 -15.11
N GLY A 94 13.31 -16.15 -16.02
CA GLY A 94 12.25 -16.38 -17.02
C GLY A 94 10.84 -16.31 -16.43
N ALA A 95 10.72 -15.91 -15.17
CA ALA A 95 9.48 -15.77 -14.42
C ALA A 95 8.65 -14.55 -14.86
N LEU A 96 8.15 -14.52 -16.10
CA LEU A 96 7.24 -13.47 -16.55
C LEU A 96 5.87 -13.65 -15.88
N THR A 97 5.61 -12.91 -14.80
CA THR A 97 4.29 -12.87 -14.15
C THR A 97 3.62 -11.53 -14.44
N PRO A 98 2.50 -11.48 -15.18
CA PRO A 98 1.75 -10.25 -15.39
C PRO A 98 0.97 -9.86 -14.11
N ILE A 99 1.68 -9.25 -13.16
CA ILE A 99 1.13 -8.81 -11.87
C ILE A 99 0.19 -7.61 -12.01
N ALA A 100 0.34 -6.82 -13.08
CA ALA A 100 -0.55 -5.70 -13.37
C ALA A 100 -2.04 -6.11 -13.38
N GLY A 101 -2.37 -7.30 -13.89
CA GLY A 101 -3.74 -7.81 -13.88
C GLY A 101 -4.25 -8.16 -12.48
N GLN A 102 -3.40 -8.73 -11.62
CA GLN A 102 -3.75 -9.04 -10.23
C GLN A 102 -3.93 -7.78 -9.39
N LEU A 103 -3.07 -6.77 -9.58
CA LEU A 103 -3.22 -5.48 -8.94
C LEU A 103 -4.59 -4.88 -9.26
N ILE A 104 -4.98 -4.86 -10.54
CA ILE A 104 -6.30 -4.35 -10.97
C ILE A 104 -7.47 -5.13 -10.35
N LEU A 105 -7.32 -6.43 -10.07
CA LEU A 105 -8.36 -7.24 -9.42
C LEU A 105 -8.40 -7.03 -7.90
N ASN A 106 -7.28 -6.69 -7.27
CA ASN A 106 -7.16 -6.46 -5.83
C ASN A 106 -7.68 -5.06 -5.44
N LYS A 107 -8.94 -4.78 -5.76
CA LYS A 107 -9.61 -3.53 -5.39
C LYS A 107 -10.32 -3.69 -4.06
N TYR A 108 -10.11 -2.75 -3.16
CA TYR A 108 -10.88 -2.69 -1.93
C TYR A 108 -12.15 -1.85 -2.10
N SER A 109 -13.17 -2.15 -1.29
CA SER A 109 -14.37 -1.33 -1.23
C SER A 109 -14.09 0.04 -0.62
N ARG A 110 -14.95 1.03 -0.88
CA ARG A 110 -14.82 2.36 -0.28
C ARG A 110 -14.73 2.31 1.25
N ASN A 111 -15.52 1.44 1.90
CA ASN A 111 -15.50 1.31 3.35
C ASN A 111 -14.17 0.76 3.88
N GLU A 112 -13.57 -0.18 3.15
CA GLU A 112 -12.23 -0.72 3.48
C GLU A 112 -11.16 0.35 3.31
N GLU A 113 -11.25 1.20 2.28
CA GLU A 113 -10.35 2.35 2.10
C GLU A 113 -10.46 3.37 3.23
N TYR A 114 -11.68 3.75 3.65
CA TYR A 114 -11.87 4.65 4.80
C TYR A 114 -11.34 4.06 6.11
N ALA A 115 -11.53 2.76 6.31
CA ALA A 115 -11.01 2.06 7.48
C ALA A 115 -9.47 2.01 7.46
N ALA A 116 -8.88 1.71 6.30
CA ALA A 116 -7.43 1.68 6.11
C ALA A 116 -6.81 3.08 6.27
N ASP A 117 -7.43 4.14 5.76
CA ASP A 117 -7.00 5.53 5.98
C ASP A 117 -6.95 5.90 7.46
N LYS A 118 -8.07 5.65 8.15
CA LYS A 118 -8.23 5.97 9.56
C LYS A 118 -7.19 5.22 10.38
N HIS A 119 -7.06 3.92 10.13
CA HIS A 119 -6.13 3.08 10.85
C HIS A 119 -4.67 3.39 10.49
N GLY A 120 -4.37 3.72 9.23
CA GLY A 120 -3.07 4.22 8.80
C GLY A 120 -2.67 5.50 9.52
N VAL A 121 -3.61 6.43 9.75
CA VAL A 121 -3.39 7.61 10.60
C VAL A 121 -3.13 7.22 12.06
N GLU A 122 -3.82 6.22 12.60
CA GLU A 122 -3.56 5.71 13.95
C GLU A 122 -2.14 5.11 14.06
N LEU A 123 -1.70 4.33 13.06
CA LEU A 123 -0.35 3.77 12.99
C LEU A 123 0.71 4.89 12.90
N LEU A 124 0.47 5.92 12.09
CA LEU A 124 1.34 7.10 12.02
C LEU A 124 1.42 7.83 13.37
N ARG A 125 0.28 8.04 14.04
CA ARG A 125 0.23 8.68 15.36
C ARG A 125 1.00 7.88 16.42
N ARG A 126 0.91 6.55 16.41
CA ARG A 126 1.67 5.66 17.31
C ARG A 126 3.18 5.84 17.18
N ILE A 127 3.67 6.27 16.02
CA ILE A 127 5.09 6.54 15.77
C ILE A 127 5.44 8.04 15.79
N GLY A 128 4.56 8.88 16.33
CA GLY A 128 4.79 10.32 16.49
C GLY A 128 4.61 11.14 15.23
N LYS A 129 3.92 10.61 14.21
CA LYS A 129 3.63 11.30 12.95
C LYS A 129 2.21 11.87 12.91
N PRO A 130 2.00 13.09 12.37
CA PRO A 130 0.70 13.75 12.36
C PRO A 130 -0.21 13.19 11.26
N LYS A 131 -1.53 13.36 11.40
CA LYS A 131 -2.50 12.88 10.38
C LYS A 131 -2.34 13.59 9.04
N GLU A 132 -1.81 14.80 9.09
CA GLU A 132 -1.50 15.66 7.94
C GLU A 132 -0.54 14.97 6.97
N GLN A 133 0.29 14.04 7.44
CA GLN A 133 1.17 13.25 6.59
C GLN A 133 0.39 12.32 5.64
N MET A 134 -0.68 11.67 6.12
CA MET A 134 -1.57 10.87 5.27
C MET A 134 -2.36 11.75 4.31
N ILE A 135 -2.86 12.89 4.80
CA ILE A 135 -3.60 13.87 3.98
C ILE A 135 -2.71 14.41 2.85
N ASP A 136 -1.46 14.76 3.12
CA ASP A 136 -0.50 15.20 2.10
C ASP A 136 -0.24 14.10 1.07
N ALA A 137 -0.05 12.85 1.50
CA ALA A 137 0.16 11.73 0.59
C ALA A 137 -1.03 11.50 -0.35
N LEU A 138 -2.25 11.44 0.19
CA LEU A 138 -3.46 11.29 -0.64
C LEU A 138 -3.65 12.49 -1.57
N THR A 139 -3.42 13.71 -1.08
CA THR A 139 -3.50 14.94 -1.90
C THR A 139 -2.47 14.89 -3.04
N TRP A 140 -1.23 14.52 -2.74
CA TRP A 140 -0.17 14.36 -3.73
C TRP A 140 -0.54 13.32 -4.79
N LEU A 141 -1.04 12.14 -4.39
CA LEU A 141 -1.49 11.10 -5.31
C LEU A 141 -2.55 11.65 -6.29
N THR A 142 -3.50 12.49 -5.82
CA THR A 142 -4.50 13.10 -6.72
C THR A 142 -3.90 14.02 -7.78
N GLN A 143 -2.81 14.70 -7.44
CA GLN A 143 -2.15 15.65 -8.32
C GLN A 143 -1.29 14.94 -9.37
N VAL A 144 -0.60 13.87 -8.97
CA VAL A 144 0.34 13.16 -9.85
C VAL A 144 -0.30 12.08 -10.72
N GLU A 145 -1.43 11.49 -10.29
CA GLU A 145 -2.14 10.47 -11.07
C GLU A 145 -3.33 11.03 -11.86
N GLY A 146 -3.51 12.35 -11.93
CA GLY A 146 -4.64 12.99 -12.62
C GLY A 146 -4.78 12.57 -14.09
N ASN A 147 -5.73 11.66 -14.36
CA ASN A 147 -6.08 10.95 -15.62
C ASN A 147 -5.37 9.61 -15.91
N SER A 148 -4.55 9.08 -15.00
CA SER A 148 -3.89 7.77 -15.18
C SER A 148 -4.89 6.62 -15.01
N LYS A 149 -4.96 5.68 -15.97
CA LYS A 149 -5.77 4.44 -15.89
C LYS A 149 -5.08 3.30 -15.11
N GLY A 150 -3.92 3.57 -14.52
CA GLY A 150 -3.09 2.64 -13.75
C GLY A 150 -2.44 3.36 -12.56
N GLY A 151 -1.80 2.61 -11.66
CA GLY A 151 -1.22 3.14 -10.42
C GLY A 151 -2.10 2.93 -9.19
N PHE A 152 -1.89 3.74 -8.16
CA PHE A 152 -2.51 3.59 -6.85
C PHE A 152 -4.04 3.67 -6.93
N PHE A 153 -4.61 4.58 -7.73
CA PHE A 153 -6.06 4.68 -7.87
C PHE A 153 -6.72 3.56 -8.68
N ALA A 154 -5.93 2.73 -9.37
CA ALA A 154 -6.48 1.53 -10.00
C ALA A 154 -6.91 0.50 -8.94
N THR A 155 -6.22 0.44 -7.81
CA THR A 155 -6.46 -0.50 -6.69
C THR A 155 -7.20 0.15 -5.52
N HIS A 156 -6.98 1.46 -5.29
CA HIS A 156 -7.55 2.24 -4.19
C HIS A 156 -8.43 3.39 -4.71
N PRO A 157 -9.68 3.11 -5.12
CA PRO A 157 -10.55 4.15 -5.67
C PRO A 157 -11.00 5.15 -4.60
N ALA A 158 -11.12 6.41 -5.03
CA ALA A 158 -11.53 7.61 -4.28
C ALA A 158 -10.40 8.32 -3.52
N THR A 159 -10.45 9.65 -3.51
CA THR A 159 -9.46 10.51 -2.86
C THR A 159 -10.01 11.81 -2.30
N GLY A 160 -10.93 12.49 -3.00
CA GLY A 160 -11.58 13.69 -2.45
C GLY A 160 -12.34 13.42 -1.15
N ASP A 161 -13.26 12.44 -1.19
CA ASP A 161 -14.08 12.09 -0.03
C ASP A 161 -13.26 11.50 1.13
N ARG A 162 -12.17 10.78 0.81
CA ARG A 162 -11.24 10.18 1.79
C ARG A 162 -10.41 11.23 2.52
N ILE A 163 -9.85 12.19 1.76
CA ILE A 163 -9.15 13.35 2.33
C ILE A 163 -10.07 14.12 3.28
N GLU A 164 -11.33 14.35 2.89
CA GLU A 164 -12.28 15.07 3.72
C GLU A 164 -12.63 14.31 5.00
N ALA A 165 -12.82 12.99 4.92
CA ALA A 165 -13.03 12.15 6.11
C ALA A 165 -11.85 12.25 7.11
N LEU A 166 -10.60 12.25 6.62
CA LEU A 166 -9.42 12.41 7.47
C LEU A 166 -9.31 13.81 8.10
N ARG A 167 -9.78 14.86 7.41
CA ARG A 167 -9.84 16.21 7.99
C ARG A 167 -10.79 16.27 9.18
N GLN A 168 -11.91 15.56 9.10
CA GLN A 168 -12.94 15.49 10.15
C GLN A 168 -12.58 14.53 11.29
N MET A 169 -11.63 13.62 11.08
CA MET A 169 -11.08 12.74 12.11
C MET A 169 -10.42 13.56 13.23
N LYS A 170 -10.81 13.30 14.48
CA LYS A 170 -10.22 13.93 15.67
C LYS A 170 -8.89 13.28 16.02
#